data_AF-A0AAT9WAK8-F1
#
_entry.id   AF-A0AAT9WAK8-F1
#
_cell.length_a   1.000
_cell.length_b   1.000
_cell.length_c   1.000
_cell.angle_alpha   90.00
_cell.angle_beta   90.00
_cell.angle_gamma   90.00
#
_symmetry.space_group_name_H-M   'P 1'
#
loop_
_entity.id
_entity.type
_entity.pdbx_description
1 polymer ?
#
loop_
_entity_poly.entity_id
_entity_poly.type
_entity_poly.pdbx_seq_one_letter_code
_entity_poly.pdbx_strand_id
1 'polypeptide(L)'
;MKITDAVGRRFLALSFCMAAWLPMPGQAAAQPASIGQTFSLDQTHDFSNYKSVVRKYIQKQRPHAAEDVCVLGLIADDRSKFAWVLWEQGGELILYEDGETDLSLSRRRLNLKKDVVASESDLRGSTYLITKDRLEQIRNACHQHGAQLHITPRSPGRGVSPARAKH
;
A
#
# COMPACT_ATOMS: atom_id res chain seq x y z
N MET A 1 35.30 -39.62 47.23
CA MET A 1 33.92 -39.84 47.68
C MET A 1 33.70 -38.98 48.92
N LYS A 2 32.69 -38.07 48.87
CA LYS A 2 32.20 -37.12 49.91
C LYS A 2 33.13 -35.92 50.21
N ILE A 3 32.92 -34.76 49.58
CA ILE A 3 31.93 -33.68 49.81
C ILE A 3 32.30 -32.88 51.06
N THR A 4 32.83 -31.68 50.83
CA THR A 4 33.05 -30.62 51.81
C THR A 4 32.26 -29.39 51.36
N ASP A 5 31.35 -28.94 52.24
CA ASP A 5 31.05 -27.54 52.62
C ASP A 5 30.86 -26.46 51.53
N ALA A 6 30.09 -25.39 51.72
CA ALA A 6 29.11 -24.95 52.68
C ALA A 6 28.53 -23.65 52.09
N VAL A 7 27.32 -23.31 52.52
CA VAL A 7 26.56 -22.12 52.15
C VAL A 7 27.31 -20.83 52.54
N GLY A 8 27.41 -19.86 51.62
CA GLY A 8 28.04 -18.56 51.85
C GLY A 8 27.49 -17.47 50.94
N ARG A 9 26.36 -16.89 51.35
CA ARG A 9 25.62 -15.81 50.68
C ARG A 9 26.33 -14.46 50.92
N ARG A 10 26.84 -13.79 49.88
CA ARG A 10 27.06 -12.33 49.89
C ARG A 10 26.79 -11.72 48.53
N PHE A 11 25.71 -10.93 48.50
CA PHE A 11 25.41 -9.91 47.51
C PHE A 11 26.60 -8.98 47.31
N LEU A 12 26.86 -8.55 46.07
CA LEU A 12 27.31 -7.19 45.78
C LEU A 12 27.06 -6.85 44.29
N ALA A 13 26.15 -5.88 44.12
CA ALA A 13 26.05 -4.89 43.05
C ALA A 13 26.06 -5.34 41.59
N LEU A 14 24.83 -5.57 41.08
CA LEU A 14 24.47 -5.27 39.69
C LEU A 14 24.78 -3.80 39.38
N SER A 15 25.79 -3.53 38.56
CA SER A 15 25.91 -2.28 37.84
C SER A 15 25.51 -2.54 36.39
N PHE A 16 24.20 -2.70 36.16
CA PHE A 16 23.64 -2.59 34.83
C PHE A 16 23.69 -1.11 34.47
N CYS A 17 24.67 -0.72 33.64
CA CYS A 17 24.52 0.46 32.81
C CYS A 17 23.30 0.22 31.92
N MET A 18 22.12 0.63 32.38
CA MET A 18 21.01 0.94 31.50
C MET A 18 21.47 2.10 30.62
N ALA A 19 22.11 1.78 29.51
CA ALA A 19 22.10 2.67 28.36
C ALA A 19 20.63 2.73 27.93
N ALA A 20 19.92 3.73 28.44
CA ALA A 20 18.63 4.12 27.93
C ALA A 20 18.85 4.54 26.48
N TRP A 21 18.57 3.62 25.55
CA TRP A 21 18.44 3.93 24.14
C TRP A 21 17.21 4.83 24.01
N LEU A 22 17.42 6.14 24.13
CA LEU A 22 16.45 7.13 23.69
C LEU A 22 16.30 6.95 22.17
N PRO A 23 15.12 6.61 21.64
CA PRO A 23 14.92 6.59 20.20
C PRO A 23 15.18 8.00 19.66
N MET A 24 16.17 8.15 18.78
CA MET A 24 16.44 9.41 18.10
C MET A 24 15.21 9.80 17.27
N PRO A 25 14.65 11.00 17.45
CA PRO A 25 13.59 11.50 16.59
C PRO A 25 14.21 11.84 15.22
N GLY A 26 13.92 11.03 14.20
CA GLY A 26 14.41 11.31 12.85
C GLY A 26 14.64 10.09 11.95
N GLN A 27 14.47 8.86 12.44
CA GLN A 27 14.47 7.70 11.56
C GLN A 27 13.16 7.64 10.80
N ALA A 28 13.21 8.04 9.52
CA ALA A 28 12.21 7.64 8.55
C ALA A 28 12.06 6.12 8.62
N ALA A 29 10.87 5.65 8.97
CA ALA A 29 10.61 4.24 9.17
C ALA A 29 10.98 3.46 7.91
N ALA A 30 11.85 2.46 8.07
CA ALA A 30 12.12 1.47 7.03
C ALA A 30 10.79 0.84 6.57
N GLN A 31 10.72 0.44 5.30
CA GLN A 31 9.52 -0.22 4.82
C GLN A 31 9.40 -1.58 5.53
N PRO A 32 8.19 -2.02 5.91
CA PRO A 32 8.06 -3.30 6.59
C PRO A 32 8.52 -4.44 5.68
N ALA A 33 9.31 -5.36 6.24
CA ALA A 33 9.95 -6.45 5.51
C ALA A 33 8.97 -7.42 4.84
N SER A 34 7.71 -7.47 5.30
CA SER A 34 6.63 -8.27 4.71
C SER A 34 5.39 -7.44 4.44
N ILE A 35 4.57 -7.88 3.48
CA ILE A 35 3.19 -7.39 3.36
C ILE A 35 2.49 -7.70 4.69
N GLY A 36 1.91 -6.67 5.31
CA GLY A 36 1.17 -6.82 6.56
C GLY A 36 -0.11 -7.64 6.37
N GLN A 37 -0.95 -7.68 7.40
CA GLN A 37 -2.23 -8.38 7.29
C GLN A 37 -3.10 -7.75 6.18
N THR A 38 -3.74 -8.58 5.36
CA THR A 38 -4.68 -8.13 4.33
C THR A 38 -6.11 -8.10 4.85
N PHE A 39 -6.99 -7.35 4.19
CA PHE A 39 -8.43 -7.39 4.43
C PHE A 39 -9.22 -7.34 3.12
N SER A 40 -10.48 -7.81 3.16
CA SER A 40 -11.38 -7.72 2.01
C SER A 40 -12.07 -6.36 1.94
N LEU A 41 -11.83 -5.65 0.83
CA LEU A 41 -12.46 -4.36 0.52
C LEU A 41 -13.99 -4.49 0.41
N ASP A 42 -14.47 -5.59 -0.18
CA ASP A 42 -15.90 -5.84 -0.37
C ASP A 42 -16.64 -6.09 0.96
N GLN A 43 -15.93 -6.43 2.04
CA GLN A 43 -16.48 -6.68 3.37
C GLN A 43 -16.26 -5.51 4.34
N THR A 44 -15.58 -4.45 3.92
CA THR A 44 -15.25 -3.31 4.78
C THR A 44 -16.01 -2.08 4.32
N HIS A 45 -16.95 -1.62 5.14
CA HIS A 45 -17.87 -0.51 4.82
C HIS A 45 -17.16 0.74 4.32
N ASP A 46 -16.08 1.13 5.00
CA ASP A 46 -15.26 2.32 4.74
C ASP A 46 -14.64 2.33 3.32
N PHE A 47 -14.49 1.16 2.71
CA PHE A 47 -13.93 0.99 1.37
C PHE A 47 -15.00 0.63 0.33
N SER A 48 -16.30 0.65 0.68
CA SER A 48 -17.39 0.13 -0.17
C SER A 48 -17.51 0.81 -1.55
N ASN A 49 -17.01 2.03 -1.71
CA ASN A 49 -17.05 2.80 -2.96
C ASN A 49 -15.80 2.60 -3.86
N TYR A 50 -14.81 1.81 -3.44
CA TYR A 50 -13.52 1.69 -4.15
C TYR A 50 -13.66 1.37 -5.64
N LYS A 51 -14.56 0.44 -6.00
CA LYS A 51 -14.79 0.05 -7.41
C LYS A 51 -15.19 1.26 -8.27
N SER A 52 -16.03 2.14 -7.74
CA SER A 52 -16.46 3.35 -8.43
C SER A 52 -15.33 4.37 -8.53
N VAL A 53 -14.61 4.60 -7.42
CA VAL A 53 -13.50 5.55 -7.36
C VAL A 53 -12.39 5.16 -8.33
N VAL A 54 -11.93 3.91 -8.28
CA VAL A 54 -10.91 3.37 -9.18
C VAL A 54 -11.38 3.42 -10.64
N ARG A 55 -12.58 2.95 -10.95
CA ARG A 55 -13.12 3.01 -12.33
C ARG A 55 -13.14 4.42 -12.88
N LYS A 56 -13.66 5.39 -12.10
CA LYS A 56 -13.72 6.79 -12.53
C LYS A 56 -12.33 7.37 -12.80
N TYR A 57 -11.37 7.08 -11.92
CA TYR A 57 -9.98 7.51 -12.11
C TYR A 57 -9.40 6.96 -13.41
N ILE A 58 -9.48 5.64 -13.61
CA ILE A 58 -8.88 4.97 -14.77
C ILE A 58 -9.56 5.41 -16.08
N GLN A 59 -10.88 5.52 -16.11
CA GLN A 59 -11.60 6.02 -17.29
C GLN A 59 -11.34 7.50 -17.58
N LYS A 60 -10.96 8.30 -16.57
CA LYS A 60 -10.52 9.69 -16.78
C LYS A 60 -9.13 9.73 -17.42
N GLN A 61 -8.21 8.85 -16.99
CA GLN A 61 -6.85 8.79 -17.52
C GLN A 61 -6.77 8.13 -18.91
N ARG A 62 -7.51 7.03 -19.11
CA ARG A 62 -7.51 6.24 -20.34
C ARG A 62 -8.93 5.91 -20.79
N PRO A 63 -9.69 6.91 -21.30
CA PRO A 63 -11.11 6.75 -21.62
C PRO A 63 -11.41 5.71 -22.71
N HIS A 64 -10.43 5.35 -23.53
CA HIS A 64 -10.60 4.51 -24.71
C HIS A 64 -9.95 3.12 -24.58
N ALA A 65 -9.36 2.78 -23.43
CA ALA A 65 -8.68 1.51 -23.21
C ALA A 65 -9.42 0.66 -22.18
N ALA A 66 -9.39 -0.65 -22.39
CA ALA A 66 -9.71 -1.60 -21.34
C ALA A 66 -8.47 -1.73 -20.44
N GLU A 67 -8.69 -1.76 -19.14
CA GLU A 67 -7.62 -1.72 -18.14
C GLU A 67 -7.92 -2.74 -17.05
N ASP A 68 -6.91 -3.48 -16.63
CA ASP A 68 -6.99 -4.38 -15.48
C ASP A 68 -6.26 -3.72 -14.31
N VAL A 69 -6.92 -3.69 -13.16
CA VAL A 69 -6.41 -3.06 -11.96
C VAL A 69 -6.63 -3.98 -10.79
N CYS A 70 -5.62 -4.11 -9.94
CA CYS A 70 -5.76 -4.81 -8.67
C CYS A 70 -5.87 -3.80 -7.52
N VAL A 71 -6.74 -4.06 -6.56
CA VAL A 71 -6.85 -3.28 -5.32
C VAL A 71 -6.61 -4.20 -4.12
N LEU A 72 -5.57 -3.92 -3.34
CA LEU A 72 -5.14 -4.72 -2.20
C LEU A 72 -5.38 -3.96 -0.89
N GLY A 73 -6.29 -4.45 -0.06
CA GLY A 73 -6.51 -3.92 1.30
C GLY A 73 -5.46 -4.43 2.29
N LEU A 74 -4.83 -3.53 3.04
CA LEU A 74 -3.82 -3.80 4.06
C LEU A 74 -4.19 -3.17 5.41
N ILE A 75 -3.80 -3.86 6.48
CA ILE A 75 -3.88 -3.39 7.85
C ILE A 75 -2.46 -3.04 8.28
N ALA A 76 -2.23 -1.79 8.67
CA ALA A 76 -0.98 -1.34 9.25
C ALA A 76 -0.81 -1.84 10.70
N ASP A 77 0.40 -1.70 11.24
CA ASP A 77 0.72 -2.11 12.60
C ASP A 77 -0.11 -1.37 13.66
N ASP A 78 -0.48 -0.11 13.39
CA ASP A 78 -1.38 0.70 14.22
C ASP A 78 -2.87 0.36 14.04
N ARG A 79 -3.17 -0.73 13.31
CA ARG A 79 -4.51 -1.22 12.97
C ARG A 79 -5.29 -0.33 12.00
N SER A 80 -4.70 0.74 11.49
CA SER A 80 -5.31 1.51 10.41
C SER A 80 -5.43 0.66 9.14
N LYS A 81 -6.49 0.91 8.37
CA LYS A 81 -6.77 0.23 7.11
C LYS A 81 -6.51 1.19 5.96
N PHE A 82 -5.85 0.69 4.93
CA PHE A 82 -5.65 1.39 3.67
C PHE A 82 -5.58 0.39 2.54
N ALA A 83 -5.59 0.85 1.29
CA ALA A 83 -5.43 -0.02 0.15
C ALA A 83 -4.39 0.51 -0.83
N TRP A 84 -3.80 -0.41 -1.58
CA TRP A 84 -3.00 -0.10 -2.75
C TRP A 84 -3.79 -0.40 -4.01
N VAL A 85 -3.90 0.58 -4.89
CA VAL A 85 -4.39 0.42 -6.26
C VAL A 85 -3.16 0.20 -7.15
N LEU A 86 -2.96 -1.04 -7.59
CA LEU A 86 -1.89 -1.42 -8.51
C LEU A 86 -2.43 -1.41 -9.94
N TRP A 87 -1.93 -0.46 -10.74
CA TRP A 87 -2.28 -0.31 -12.16
C TRP A 87 -1.03 -0.37 -13.02
N GLU A 88 -0.67 -1.58 -13.45
CA GLU A 88 0.56 -1.85 -14.21
C GLU A 88 0.55 -1.17 -15.59
N GLN A 89 -0.57 -1.22 -16.30
CA GLN A 89 -0.71 -0.63 -17.62
C GLN A 89 -0.59 0.90 -17.61
N GLY A 90 -1.05 1.54 -16.54
CA GLY A 90 -0.84 2.98 -16.30
C GLY A 90 0.50 3.30 -15.66
N GLY A 91 1.23 2.29 -15.19
CA GLY A 91 2.52 2.46 -14.52
C GLY A 91 2.40 3.16 -13.18
N GLU A 92 1.32 2.93 -12.43
CA GLU A 92 1.06 3.60 -11.15
C GLU A 92 0.77 2.60 -10.01
N LEU A 93 1.23 2.97 -8.81
CA LEU A 93 0.81 2.38 -7.54
C LEU A 93 0.28 3.51 -6.65
N ILE A 94 -1.01 3.45 -6.31
CA ILE A 94 -1.72 4.57 -5.70
C ILE A 94 -2.27 4.16 -4.34
N LEU A 95 -1.97 4.95 -3.31
CA LEU A 95 -2.55 4.77 -1.99
C LEU A 95 -4.03 5.17 -2.06
N TYR A 96 -4.89 4.32 -1.52
CA TYR A 96 -6.31 4.56 -1.37
C TYR A 96 -6.69 4.49 0.10
N GLU A 97 -7.22 5.59 0.64
CA GLU A 97 -7.61 5.72 2.05
C GLU A 97 -9.13 5.83 2.20
N ASP A 98 -9.61 5.56 3.42
CA ASP A 98 -11.03 5.72 3.75
C ASP A 98 -11.53 7.13 3.42
N GLY A 99 -12.74 7.22 2.89
CA GLY A 99 -13.38 8.48 2.52
C GLY A 99 -12.82 9.13 1.24
N GLU A 100 -11.77 8.59 0.62
CA GLU A 100 -11.26 9.13 -0.65
C GLU A 100 -12.28 8.95 -1.78
N THR A 101 -12.51 10.03 -2.52
CA THR A 101 -13.46 10.07 -3.65
C THR A 101 -12.78 10.27 -5.01
N ASP A 102 -11.50 10.65 -5.02
CA ASP A 102 -10.70 10.87 -6.23
C ASP A 102 -9.23 10.49 -6.00
N LEU A 103 -8.76 9.42 -6.67
CA LEU A 103 -7.37 8.95 -6.58
C LEU A 103 -6.34 9.95 -7.10
N SER A 104 -6.75 10.96 -7.87
CA SER A 104 -5.82 12.01 -8.30
C SER A 104 -5.33 12.88 -7.15
N LEU A 105 -6.06 12.88 -6.02
CA LEU A 105 -5.73 13.59 -4.78
C LEU A 105 -4.98 12.72 -3.77
N SER A 106 -4.74 11.44 -4.08
CA SER A 106 -3.99 10.54 -3.20
C SER A 106 -2.66 11.16 -2.81
N ARG A 107 -2.38 11.18 -1.50
CA ARG A 107 -1.12 11.69 -0.96
C ARG A 107 0.10 10.85 -1.37
N ARG A 108 -0.10 9.64 -1.91
CA ARG A 108 0.99 8.77 -2.35
C ARG A 108 0.62 8.06 -3.65
N ARG A 109 0.99 8.70 -4.76
CA ARG A 109 0.89 8.16 -6.12
C ARG A 109 2.29 7.93 -6.67
N LEU A 110 2.69 6.67 -6.79
CA LEU A 110 4.03 6.27 -7.21
C LEU A 110 4.02 5.88 -8.69
N ASN A 111 4.97 6.41 -9.45
CA ASN A 111 5.25 5.99 -10.80
C ASN A 111 6.16 4.74 -10.78
N LEU A 112 5.67 3.62 -11.31
CA LEU A 112 6.36 2.33 -11.28
C LEU A 112 7.70 2.30 -12.05
N LYS A 113 8.00 3.31 -12.86
CA LYS A 113 9.29 3.43 -13.58
C LYS A 113 10.28 4.36 -12.89
N LYS A 114 9.80 5.36 -12.14
CA LYS A 114 10.63 6.45 -11.59
C LYS A 114 10.81 6.35 -10.08
N ASP A 115 9.78 5.89 -9.38
CA ASP A 115 9.73 5.92 -7.90
C ASP A 115 10.08 4.55 -7.28
N VAL A 116 10.55 3.62 -8.10
CA VAL A 116 10.99 2.29 -7.70
C VAL A 116 12.51 2.25 -7.62
N VAL A 117 13.03 2.04 -6.42
CA VAL A 117 14.47 1.99 -6.15
C VAL A 117 14.96 0.57 -5.88
N ALA A 118 16.27 0.35 -6.02
CA ALA A 118 16.84 -0.98 -5.91
C ALA A 118 16.81 -1.52 -4.48
N SER A 119 17.05 -0.68 -3.48
CA SER A 119 17.24 -1.08 -2.10
C SER A 119 16.70 -0.07 -1.08
N GLU A 120 16.61 -0.47 0.18
CA GLU A 120 16.17 0.43 1.25
C GLU A 120 17.10 1.64 1.45
N SER A 121 18.40 1.48 1.23
CA SER A 121 19.35 2.60 1.32
C SER A 121 19.05 3.70 0.30
N ASP A 122 18.49 3.33 -0.86
CA ASP A 122 18.12 4.28 -1.90
C ASP A 122 16.85 5.06 -1.57
N LEU A 123 16.04 4.60 -0.61
CA LEU A 123 14.86 5.34 -0.16
C LEU A 123 15.28 6.68 0.46
N ARG A 124 16.44 6.73 1.12
CA ARG A 124 16.94 7.92 1.84
C ARG A 124 15.88 8.56 2.76
N GLY A 125 15.04 7.71 3.36
CA GLY A 125 13.93 8.11 4.23
C GLY A 125 12.70 8.67 3.52
N SER A 126 12.65 8.62 2.19
CA SER A 126 11.49 9.08 1.40
C SER A 126 10.29 8.15 1.58
N THR A 127 9.15 8.75 1.91
CA THR A 127 7.84 8.09 1.87
C THR A 127 7.26 8.06 0.46
N TYR A 128 7.90 8.71 -0.52
CA TYR A 128 7.48 8.79 -1.92
C TYR A 128 8.25 7.83 -2.85
N LEU A 129 9.03 6.92 -2.28
CA LEU A 129 9.73 5.87 -3.02
C LEU A 129 9.27 4.49 -2.51
N ILE A 130 9.50 3.46 -3.32
CA ILE A 130 9.27 2.06 -2.97
C ILE A 130 10.43 1.21 -3.46
N THR A 131 10.82 0.18 -2.70
CA THR A 131 11.84 -0.76 -3.18
C THR A 131 11.24 -1.72 -4.20
N LYS A 132 12.07 -2.26 -5.09
CA LYS A 132 11.67 -3.33 -6.01
C LYS A 132 11.06 -4.52 -5.27
N ASP A 133 11.70 -4.96 -4.19
CA ASP A 133 11.22 -6.08 -3.38
C ASP A 133 9.84 -5.79 -2.79
N ARG A 134 9.63 -4.57 -2.27
CA ARG A 134 8.34 -4.19 -1.71
C ARG A 134 7.24 -4.15 -2.77
N LEU A 135 7.53 -3.60 -3.95
CA LEU A 135 6.59 -3.60 -5.08
C LEU A 135 6.24 -5.04 -5.49
N GLU A 136 7.22 -5.93 -5.53
CA GLU A 136 7.01 -7.33 -5.89
C GLU A 136 6.16 -8.08 -4.85
N GLN A 137 6.36 -7.80 -3.57
CA GLN A 137 5.47 -8.33 -2.53
C GLN A 137 4.02 -7.81 -2.70
N ILE A 138 3.84 -6.53 -3.07
CA ILE A 138 2.51 -5.98 -3.35
C ILE A 138 1.88 -6.71 -4.53
N ARG A 139 2.61 -6.93 -5.64
CA ARG A 139 2.14 -7.69 -6.80
C ARG A 139 1.66 -9.08 -6.43
N ASN A 140 2.48 -9.82 -5.68
CA ASN A 140 2.16 -11.17 -5.24
C ASN A 140 0.93 -11.20 -4.33
N ALA A 141 0.85 -10.30 -3.36
CA ALA A 141 -0.31 -10.18 -2.50
C ALA A 141 -1.57 -9.76 -3.28
N CYS A 142 -1.42 -8.91 -4.30
CA CYS A 142 -2.49 -8.52 -5.20
C CYS A 142 -3.05 -9.73 -5.97
N HIS A 143 -2.17 -10.58 -6.50
CA HIS A 143 -2.58 -11.80 -7.19
C HIS A 143 -3.32 -12.79 -6.27
N GLN A 144 -2.89 -12.90 -5.01
CA GLN A 144 -3.44 -13.88 -4.06
C GLN A 144 -4.71 -13.40 -3.34
N HIS A 145 -4.80 -12.11 -3.02
CA HIS A 145 -5.80 -11.57 -2.09
C HIS A 145 -6.47 -10.29 -2.57
N GLY A 146 -5.95 -9.68 -3.63
CA GLY A 146 -6.46 -8.41 -4.14
C GLY A 146 -7.77 -8.54 -4.91
N ALA A 147 -8.60 -7.50 -4.84
CA ALA A 147 -9.77 -7.36 -5.68
C ALA A 147 -9.35 -7.01 -7.11
N GLN A 148 -9.65 -7.92 -8.05
CA GLN A 148 -9.37 -7.72 -9.47
C GLN A 148 -10.51 -6.95 -10.13
N LEU A 149 -10.18 -5.83 -10.79
CA LEU A 149 -11.12 -4.97 -11.48
C LEU A 149 -10.79 -4.93 -12.97
N HIS A 150 -11.72 -5.43 -13.79
CA HIS A 150 -11.71 -5.19 -15.22
C HIS A 150 -12.49 -3.91 -15.53
N ILE A 151 -11.80 -2.90 -16.07
CA ILE A 151 -12.37 -1.60 -16.38
C ILE A 151 -12.50 -1.49 -17.88
N THR A 152 -13.73 -1.49 -18.37
CA THR A 152 -14.01 -1.28 -19.78
C THR A 152 -13.84 0.18 -20.17
N PRO A 153 -13.50 0.47 -21.45
CA PRO A 153 -13.49 1.83 -21.97
C PRO A 153 -14.79 2.56 -21.65
N ARG A 154 -14.70 3.89 -21.49
CA ARG A 154 -15.89 4.71 -21.40
C ARG A 154 -16.61 4.62 -22.74
N SER A 155 -17.84 4.11 -22.74
CA SER A 155 -18.66 4.09 -23.95
C SER A 155 -18.70 5.52 -24.49
N PRO A 156 -18.42 5.75 -25.79
CA PRO A 156 -18.69 7.04 -26.38
C PRO A 156 -20.16 7.31 -26.10
N GLY A 157 -20.44 8.41 -25.39
CA GLY A 157 -21.81 8.79 -25.09
C GLY A 157 -22.58 8.74 -26.40
N ARG A 158 -23.71 8.01 -26.42
CA ARG A 158 -24.56 7.85 -27.59
C ARG A 158 -24.77 9.24 -28.18
N GLY A 159 -24.04 9.54 -29.26
CA GLY A 159 -24.12 10.84 -29.91
C GLY A 159 -25.59 11.09 -30.20
N VAL A 160 -26.08 12.27 -29.85
CA VAL A 160 -27.41 12.71 -30.24
C VAL A 160 -27.52 12.44 -31.73
N SER A 161 -28.35 11.46 -32.10
CA SER A 161 -28.62 11.14 -33.50
C SER A 161 -29.07 12.44 -34.15
N PRO A 162 -28.43 12.95 -35.21
CA PRO A 162 -28.94 14.11 -35.90
C PRO A 162 -30.35 13.75 -36.37
N ALA A 163 -31.33 14.50 -35.87
CA ALA A 163 -32.72 14.36 -36.27
C ALA A 163 -32.76 14.45 -37.79
N ARG A 164 -33.30 13.41 -38.41
CA ARG A 164 -33.56 13.33 -39.85
C ARG A 164 -34.43 14.53 -40.23
N ALA A 165 -33.83 15.55 -40.84
CA ALA A 165 -34.57 16.63 -41.49
C ALA A 165 -35.48 15.98 -42.54
N LYS A 166 -36.79 16.03 -42.30
CA LYS A 166 -37.78 15.67 -43.30
C LYS A 166 -37.91 16.87 -44.25
N HIS A 167 -37.64 16.61 -45.52
CA HIS A 167 -38.08 17.44 -46.63
C HIS A 167 -39.60 17.38 -46.78
#